data_AF-A0A2G8LAK2-F1
#
_entry.id   AF-A0A2G8LAK2-F1
#
_cell.length_a   1.000
_cell.length_b   1.000
_cell.length_c   1.000
_cell.angle_alpha   90.00
_cell.angle_beta   90.00
_cell.angle_gamma   90.00
#
_symmetry.space_group_name_H-M   'P 1'
#
loop_
_entity.id
_entity.type
_entity.pdbx_description
1 polymer ?
#
loop_
_entity_poly.entity_id
_entity_poly.type
_entity_poly.pdbx_seq_one_letter_code
_entity_poly.pdbx_strand_id
1 'polypeptide(L)'
;MGVQSLMYRALGTVPGPIIFGSLIDRACLIWEYSDCDDDGGVCWLYDNDDFGGYAFKILFSCRFVTICFFVLAYVFYKPISEIDPEQGQETPFEDGAQSNADLPSNLEVNDSVIIKSYKVRSD
;
A
#
# COMPACT_ATOMS: atom_id res chain seq x y z
N MET A 1 8.11 13.25 11.04
CA MET A 1 8.40 12.24 10.00
C MET A 1 9.70 11.47 10.29
N GLY A 2 9.79 10.73 11.41
CA GLY A 2 10.98 9.94 11.75
C GLY A 2 10.60 8.60 12.36
N VAL A 3 9.79 8.64 13.41
CA VAL A 3 9.23 7.44 14.08
C VAL A 3 8.35 6.60 13.16
N GLN A 4 7.58 7.22 12.26
CA GLN A 4 6.77 6.50 11.27
C GLN A 4 7.64 5.60 10.37
N SER A 5 8.76 6.13 9.83
CA SER A 5 9.70 5.35 9.01
C SER A 5 10.37 4.23 9.80
N LEU A 6 10.68 4.48 11.08
CA LEU A 6 11.24 3.47 11.97
C LEU A 6 10.26 2.31 12.21
N MET A 7 8.98 2.60 12.43
CA MET A 7 7.92 1.59 12.60
C MET A 7 7.78 0.72 11.33
N TYR A 8 7.68 1.34 10.16
CA TYR A 8 7.59 0.60 8.89
C TYR A 8 8.83 -0.26 8.62
N ARG A 9 10.01 0.25 8.94
CA ARG A 9 11.25 -0.51 8.83
C ARG A 9 11.25 -1.69 9.79
N ALA A 10 10.98 -1.50 11.07
CA ALA A 10 10.96 -2.59 12.05
C ALA A 10 10.00 -3.73 11.66
N LEU A 11 8.80 -3.36 11.19
CA LEU A 11 7.78 -4.33 10.74
C LEU A 11 8.14 -5.03 9.42
N GLY A 12 9.06 -4.51 8.61
CA GLY A 12 9.51 -5.17 7.38
C GLY A 12 10.83 -5.92 7.55
N THR A 13 11.77 -5.36 8.31
CA THR A 13 13.14 -5.86 8.45
C THR A 13 13.27 -7.00 9.45
N VAL A 14 12.33 -7.16 10.38
CA VAL A 14 12.33 -8.31 11.29
C VAL A 14 11.64 -9.52 10.63
N PRO A 15 10.40 -9.43 10.13
CA PRO A 15 9.77 -10.60 9.52
C PRO A 15 10.34 -10.94 8.14
N GLY A 16 10.88 -9.96 7.39
CA GLY A 16 11.52 -10.19 6.09
C GLY A 16 12.58 -11.31 6.12
N PRO A 17 13.66 -11.18 6.91
CA PRO A 17 14.70 -12.21 7.01
C PRO A 17 14.23 -13.49 7.71
N ILE A 18 13.27 -13.42 8.65
CA ILE A 18 12.73 -14.63 9.30
C ILE A 18 11.97 -15.48 8.28
N ILE A 19 11.07 -14.85 7.51
CA ILE A 19 10.31 -15.54 6.47
C ILE A 19 11.26 -16.07 5.42
N PHE A 20 12.20 -15.24 4.94
CA PHE A 20 13.17 -15.63 3.92
C PHE A 20 14.07 -16.80 4.38
N GLY A 21 14.55 -16.76 5.62
CA GLY A 21 15.31 -17.85 6.22
C GLY A 21 14.52 -19.16 6.22
N SER A 22 13.29 -19.11 6.75
CA SER A 22 12.42 -20.30 6.77
C SER A 22 12.06 -20.82 5.38
N LEU A 23 12.08 -19.96 4.36
CA LEU A 23 11.76 -20.31 2.98
C LEU A 23 12.93 -21.05 2.32
N ILE A 24 14.16 -20.62 2.60
CA ILE A 24 15.38 -21.32 2.21
C ILE A 24 15.42 -22.70 2.87
N ASP A 25 15.13 -22.77 4.16
CA ASP A 25 15.12 -24.06 4.89
C ASP A 25 14.13 -25.05 4.29
N ARG A 26 12.95 -24.57 3.87
CA ARG A 26 11.90 -25.39 3.23
C ARG A 26 12.23 -25.82 1.80
N ALA A 27 12.92 -24.98 1.05
CA ALA A 27 13.32 -25.27 -0.32
C ALA A 27 14.62 -26.08 -0.40
N CYS A 28 15.23 -26.42 0.74
CA CYS A 28 16.50 -27.14 0.76
C CYS A 28 16.33 -28.60 0.31
N LEU A 29 17.13 -29.01 -0.66
CA LEU A 29 17.18 -30.39 -1.16
C LEU A 29 18.24 -31.22 -0.44
N ILE A 30 19.41 -30.63 -0.18
CA ILE A 30 20.57 -31.32 0.41
C ILE A 30 21.13 -30.49 1.56
N TRP A 31 21.13 -31.10 2.74
CA TRP A 31 21.78 -30.60 3.94
C TRP A 31 23.15 -31.25 4.10
N GLU A 32 24.20 -30.43 4.21
CA GLU A 32 25.55 -30.93 4.49
C GLU A 32 25.81 -30.87 5.99
N TYR A 33 25.86 -32.03 6.64
CA TYR A 33 26.30 -32.15 8.03
C TYR A 33 27.81 -32.35 8.03
N SER A 34 28.56 -31.35 8.49
CA SER A 34 29.99 -31.49 8.70
C SER A 34 30.26 -32.33 9.94
N ASP A 35 31.01 -33.43 9.82
CA ASP A 35 31.36 -34.36 10.92
C ASP A 35 32.09 -33.71 12.12
N CYS A 36 32.45 -32.42 12.04
CA CYS A 36 33.09 -31.66 13.12
C CYS A 36 32.14 -30.70 13.88
N ASP A 37 30.91 -30.51 13.41
CA ASP A 37 29.93 -29.59 14.01
C ASP A 37 28.66 -30.37 14.34
N ASP A 38 28.56 -30.83 15.59
CA ASP A 38 27.37 -31.54 16.13
C ASP A 38 26.09 -30.67 16.11
N ASP A 39 26.20 -29.37 15.80
CA ASP A 39 25.14 -28.38 15.99
C ASP A 39 24.49 -27.82 14.69
N GLY A 40 24.85 -28.32 13.50
CA GLY A 40 24.05 -28.14 12.28
C GLY A 40 24.79 -27.61 11.05
N GLY A 41 24.34 -28.10 9.89
CA GLY A 41 24.87 -27.78 8.56
C GLY A 41 24.36 -26.49 7.92
N VAL A 42 24.84 -26.20 6.71
CA VAL A 42 24.24 -25.21 5.80
C VAL A 42 23.58 -25.92 4.61
N CYS A 43 22.52 -25.33 4.07
CA CYS A 43 21.91 -25.82 2.83
C CYS A 43 22.78 -25.48 1.61
N TRP A 44 23.21 -26.48 0.84
CA TRP A 44 24.02 -26.27 -0.37
C TRP A 44 23.19 -26.11 -1.64
N LEU A 45 22.12 -26.90 -1.76
CA LEU A 45 21.29 -26.95 -2.95
C LEU A 45 19.82 -26.77 -2.56
N TYR A 46 19.19 -25.77 -3.16
CA TYR A 46 17.77 -25.51 -3.00
C TYR A 46 17.04 -25.70 -4.33
N ASP A 47 15.76 -26.05 -4.24
CA ASP A 47 14.86 -26.13 -5.37
C ASP A 47 14.32 -24.74 -5.73
N ASN A 48 14.51 -24.32 -6.99
CA ASN A 48 14.12 -23.00 -7.45
C ASN A 48 12.61 -22.89 -7.70
N ASP A 49 11.96 -23.97 -8.13
CA ASP A 49 10.53 -23.99 -8.41
C ASP A 49 9.74 -23.87 -7.09
N ASP A 50 10.16 -24.61 -6.07
CA ASP A 50 9.56 -24.50 -4.73
C ASP A 50 9.81 -23.13 -4.11
N PHE A 51 11.05 -22.62 -4.18
CA PHE A 51 11.40 -21.30 -3.66
C PHE A 51 10.55 -20.20 -4.31
N GLY A 52 10.47 -20.19 -5.64
CA GLY A 52 9.64 -19.27 -6.40
C GLY A 52 8.15 -19.40 -6.05
N GLY A 53 7.65 -20.63 -5.93
CA GLY A 53 6.27 -20.92 -5.57
C GLY A 53 5.91 -20.42 -4.17
N TYR A 54 6.76 -20.62 -3.17
CA TYR A 54 6.54 -20.10 -1.82
C TYR A 54 6.60 -18.57 -1.78
N ALA A 55 7.57 -17.94 -2.46
CA ALA A 55 7.65 -16.50 -2.55
C ALA A 55 6.40 -15.90 -3.21
N PHE A 56 5.92 -16.50 -4.31
CA PHE A 56 4.70 -16.08 -4.98
C PHE A 56 3.48 -16.19 -4.06
N LYS A 57 3.31 -17.32 -3.35
CA LYS A 57 2.21 -17.52 -2.39
C LYS A 57 2.21 -16.47 -1.28
N ILE A 58 3.37 -16.12 -0.73
CA ILE A 58 3.50 -15.10 0.32
C ILE A 58 3.12 -13.72 -0.21
N LEU A 59 3.68 -13.33 -1.36
CA LEU A 59 3.38 -12.05 -1.99
C LEU A 59 1.90 -11.93 -2.36
N PHE A 60 1.32 -12.99 -2.94
CA PHE A 60 -0.08 -13.04 -3.30
C PHE A 60 -0.97 -12.91 -2.06
N SER A 61 -0.66 -13.65 -0.99
CA SER A 61 -1.40 -13.59 0.27
C SER A 61 -1.32 -12.20 0.91
N CYS A 62 -0.12 -11.60 0.98
CA CYS A 62 0.08 -10.24 1.46
C CYS A 62 -0.73 -9.22 0.66
N ARG A 63 -0.75 -9.39 -0.67
CA ARG A 63 -1.51 -8.51 -1.55
C ARG A 63 -3.01 -8.66 -1.37
N PHE A 64 -3.50 -9.89 -1.19
CA PHE A 64 -4.89 -10.15 -0.87
C PHE A 64 -5.30 -9.49 0.46
N VAL A 65 -4.49 -9.65 1.50
CA VAL A 65 -4.72 -9.00 2.81
C VAL A 65 -4.80 -7.48 2.66
N THR A 66 -3.91 -6.88 1.86
CA THR A 66 -3.93 -5.45 1.56
C THR A 66 -5.25 -5.03 0.90
N ILE A 67 -5.70 -5.77 -0.12
CA ILE A 67 -6.99 -5.51 -0.78
C ILE A 67 -8.14 -5.61 0.22
N CYS A 68 -8.16 -6.63 1.08
CA CYS A 68 -9.18 -6.78 2.12
C CYS A 68 -9.21 -5.56 3.05
N PHE A 69 -8.06 -5.07 3.52
CA PHE A 69 -8.01 -3.87 4.34
C PHE A 69 -8.51 -2.63 3.61
N PHE A 70 -8.17 -2.46 2.34
CA PHE A 70 -8.68 -1.34 1.54
C PHE A 70 -10.21 -1.42 1.35
N VAL A 71 -10.74 -2.62 1.07
CA VAL A 71 -12.19 -2.83 0.93
C VAL A 71 -12.90 -2.53 2.25
N LEU A 72 -12.37 -3.01 3.38
CA LEU A 72 -12.92 -2.70 4.69
C LEU A 72 -12.89 -1.20 4.95
N ALA A 73 -11.74 -0.54 4.72
CA ALA A 73 -11.62 0.91 4.88
C ALA A 73 -12.64 1.65 4.01
N TYR A 74 -12.84 1.22 2.76
CA TYR A 74 -13.84 1.80 1.85
C TYR A 74 -15.27 1.65 2.38
N VAL A 75 -15.62 0.49 2.94
CA VAL A 75 -16.95 0.26 3.54
C VAL A 75 -17.18 1.09 4.80
N PHE A 76 -16.13 1.28 5.62
CA PHE A 76 -16.20 2.08 6.85
C PHE A 76 -15.97 3.58 6.61
N TYR A 77 -15.57 3.98 5.40
CA TYR A 77 -15.34 5.36 5.05
C TYR A 77 -16.67 6.11 4.99
N LYS A 78 -16.88 7.02 5.95
CA LYS A 78 -17.94 8.03 5.85
C LYS A 78 -17.37 9.29 5.19
N PRO A 79 -17.84 9.68 4.00
CA PRO A 79 -17.47 10.98 3.45
C PRO A 79 -18.05 12.09 4.34
N ILE A 80 -17.24 13.10 4.65
CA ILE A 80 -17.74 14.35 5.23
C ILE A 80 -18.60 15.01 4.14
N SER A 81 -19.91 15.03 4.33
CA SER A 81 -20.80 15.91 3.58
C SER A 81 -20.50 17.34 4.00
N GLU A 82 -20.31 18.23 3.02
CA GLU A 82 -20.02 19.64 3.26
C GLU A 82 -20.98 20.25 4.29
N ILE A 83 -20.40 21.04 5.19
CA ILE A 83 -21.06 21.64 6.35
C ILE A 83 -22.17 22.58 5.87
N ASP A 84 -23.42 22.31 6.29
CA ASP A 84 -24.51 23.28 6.20
C ASP A 84 -24.13 24.55 6.99
N PRO A 85 -24.31 25.75 6.42
CA PRO A 85 -23.75 26.99 6.95
C PRO A 85 -24.51 27.56 8.17
N GLU A 86 -24.66 26.81 9.27
CA GLU A 86 -25.23 27.45 10.48
C GLU A 86 -24.80 26.97 11.88
N GLN A 87 -23.87 26.05 12.09
CA GLN A 87 -23.33 25.82 13.44
C GLN A 87 -21.85 25.46 13.38
N GLY A 88 -21.01 26.39 13.85
CA GLY A 88 -19.56 26.21 13.89
C GLY A 88 -19.15 25.07 14.83
N GLN A 89 -18.37 24.14 14.29
CA GLN A 89 -17.47 23.30 15.06
C GLN A 89 -16.28 22.94 14.17
N GLU A 90 -15.11 23.44 14.54
CA GLU A 90 -13.83 23.18 13.88
C GLU A 90 -13.43 21.72 14.09
N THR A 91 -13.08 21.00 13.02
CA THR A 91 -12.17 19.84 13.15
C THR A 91 -11.03 20.04 12.14
N PRO A 92 -9.79 20.25 12.61
CA PRO A 92 -8.65 20.48 11.74
C PRO A 92 -8.25 19.18 11.05
N PHE A 93 -8.33 19.15 9.71
CA PHE A 93 -7.49 18.27 8.92
C PHE A 93 -7.15 18.97 7.60
N GLU A 94 -5.92 19.50 7.55
CA GLU A 94 -5.34 20.11 6.36
C GLU A 94 -5.01 19.02 5.33
N ASP A 95 -5.80 18.91 4.26
CA ASP A 95 -5.41 18.18 3.06
C ASP A 95 -4.58 19.09 2.15
N GLY A 96 -3.28 19.14 2.47
CA GLY A 96 -2.26 19.63 1.58
C GLY A 96 -2.08 18.68 0.38
N ALA A 97 -2.81 18.94 -0.70
CA ALA A 97 -2.45 18.52 -2.04
C ALA A 97 -2.22 19.76 -2.92
N GLN A 98 -1.01 20.33 -2.84
CA GLN A 98 -0.55 21.37 -3.75
C GLN A 98 -0.48 20.81 -5.19
N SER A 99 -1.42 21.22 -6.04
CA SER A 99 -1.17 21.36 -7.48
C SER A 99 -0.76 22.82 -7.72
N ASN A 100 0.54 23.07 -7.80
CA ASN A 100 1.04 24.33 -8.33
C ASN A 100 0.82 24.31 -9.84
N ALA A 101 -0.23 24.98 -10.30
CA ALA A 101 -0.30 25.53 -11.65
C ALA A 101 -0.52 27.04 -11.51
N ASP A 102 0.50 27.79 -11.89
CA ASP A 102 0.43 29.22 -12.16
C ASP A 102 -0.70 29.56 -13.16
N LEU A 103 -1.13 30.84 -13.13
CA LEU A 103 -1.87 31.61 -14.17
C LEU A 103 -3.38 31.89 -13.91
N PRO A 104 -3.94 33.05 -14.37
CA PRO A 104 -3.97 34.32 -13.66
C PRO A 104 -5.41 34.82 -13.41
N SER A 105 -5.52 35.84 -12.56
CA SER A 105 -6.73 36.65 -12.36
C SER A 105 -7.14 37.37 -13.64
N ASN A 106 -8.24 36.93 -14.28
CA ASN A 106 -9.25 37.70 -15.02
C ASN A 106 -9.92 36.80 -16.07
N LEU A 107 -10.98 36.09 -15.69
CA LEU A 107 -11.98 35.63 -16.64
C LEU A 107 -13.37 35.88 -16.05
N GLU A 108 -14.06 36.90 -16.57
CA GLU A 108 -15.47 37.14 -16.27
C GLU A 108 -16.29 35.97 -16.81
N VAL A 109 -16.79 35.12 -15.91
CA VAL A 109 -17.68 34.01 -16.24
C VAL A 109 -19.07 34.58 -16.49
N ASN A 110 -19.41 34.80 -17.76
CA ASN A 110 -20.77 35.07 -18.18
C ASN A 110 -21.56 33.74 -18.28
N ASP A 111 -22.55 33.58 -17.40
CA ASP A 111 -23.40 32.39 -17.25
C ASP A 111 -24.08 31.93 -18.56
N SER A 112 -24.17 32.81 -19.56
CA SER A 112 -24.75 32.55 -20.87
C SER A 112 -23.98 31.55 -21.74
N VAL A 113 -22.66 31.37 -21.51
CA VAL A 113 -21.79 30.53 -22.36
C VAL A 113 -21.73 29.07 -21.90
N ILE A 114 -21.75 28.83 -20.58
CA ILE A 114 -21.62 27.47 -20.00
C ILE A 114 -22.84 26.59 -20.31
N ILE A 115 -24.04 27.18 -20.33
CA ILE A 115 -25.28 26.40 -20.56
C ILE A 115 -25.38 25.92 -22.02
N LYS A 116 -24.82 26.64 -22.99
CA LYS A 116 -24.87 26.22 -24.41
C LYS A 116 -24.03 24.97 -24.68
N SER A 117 -22.93 24.77 -23.96
CA SER A 117 -22.04 23.60 -24.15
C SER A 117 -22.52 22.34 -23.42
N TYR A 118 -23.32 22.47 -22.34
CA TYR A 118 -23.82 21.31 -21.58
C TYR A 118 -25.10 20.68 -22.19
N LYS A 119 -25.77 21.36 -23.13
CA LYS A 119 -27.01 20.87 -23.78
C LYS A 119 -26.76 20.26 -25.18
N VAL A 120 -25.74 19.42 -25.32
CA VAL A 120 -25.54 18.56 -26.51
C VAL A 120 -25.30 17.12 -26.06
N ARG A 121 -26.34 16.46 -25.52
CA ARG A 121 -26.62 15.01 -25.62
C ARG A 121 -27.89 14.66 -24.80
N SER A 122 -29.05 15.02 -25.31
CA SER A 122 -30.30 14.33 -24.96
C SER A 122 -31.05 14.07 -26.25
N ASP A 123 -30.55 13.08 -27.00
CA ASP A 123 -31.32 12.21 -27.89
C ASP A 123 -30.98 10.77 -27.46
#